data_AF-A0A1R1BHH6-F1
#
_entry.id   AF-A0A1R1BHH6-F1
#
_cell.length_a   1.000
_cell.length_b   1.000
_cell.length_c   1.000
_cell.angle_alpha   90.00
_cell.angle_beta   90.00
_cell.angle_gamma   90.00
#
_symmetry.space_group_name_H-M   'P 1'
#
loop_
_entity.id
_entity.type
_entity.pdbx_description
1 polymer ?
#
loop_
_entity_poly.entity_id
_entity_poly.type
_entity_poly.pdbx_seq_one_letter_code
_entity_poly.pdbx_strand_id
1 'polypeptide(L)'
;METAGHSEYRLQGLPPIIDASSRTLILGSMPGEVSLNKQEYYGHPRNHFWPLLYAIWGEGRPPETAYRDRLDFALEQGVGLWDVLAGCEREGSLDADIRKPEANDFILLLNEYPTIERVFFNGKAAEQLYRKQVLPKLLKRENDTNIGRGTNITYDTLPSSSPARAMSLQDKLVDWRKLGDA
;
A
#
# COMPACT_ATOMS: atom_id res chain seq x y z
N MET A 1 15.21 -38.97 16.12
CA MET A 1 14.31 -37.81 16.10
C MET A 1 15.06 -36.69 15.41
N GLU A 2 14.93 -36.61 14.10
CA GLU A 2 15.45 -35.48 13.33
C GLU A 2 14.46 -34.32 13.48
N THR A 3 14.88 -33.26 14.15
CA THR A 3 14.17 -31.99 14.10
C THR A 3 14.38 -31.41 12.71
N ALA A 4 13.38 -31.55 11.84
CA ALA A 4 13.35 -30.86 10.57
C ALA A 4 13.49 -29.35 10.84
N GLY A 5 14.59 -28.76 10.35
CA GLY A 5 14.80 -27.32 10.37
C GLY A 5 13.64 -26.65 9.64
N HIS A 6 12.85 -25.87 10.37
CA HIS A 6 11.90 -24.96 9.76
C HIS A 6 12.76 -23.90 9.05
N SER A 7 12.89 -24.02 7.73
CA SER A 7 13.34 -22.90 6.91
C SER A 7 12.36 -21.75 7.15
N GLU A 8 12.75 -20.77 7.97
CA GLU A 8 11.98 -19.54 8.20
C GLU A 8 11.94 -18.73 6.89
N TYR A 9 10.99 -19.06 6.01
CA TYR A 9 10.82 -18.36 4.74
C TYR A 9 10.27 -16.95 5.00
N ARG A 10 11.16 -15.96 4.94
CA ARG A 10 10.84 -14.54 5.07
C ARG A 10 10.44 -13.97 3.72
N LEU A 11 9.22 -13.47 3.62
CA LEU A 11 8.72 -12.73 2.47
C LEU A 11 9.35 -11.35 2.43
N GLN A 12 9.67 -10.89 1.22
CA GLN A 12 10.13 -9.53 0.94
C GLN A 12 9.03 -8.78 0.19
N GLY A 13 8.85 -7.51 0.53
CA GLY A 13 7.91 -6.61 -0.13
C GLY A 13 8.38 -6.20 -1.52
N LEU A 14 7.58 -5.37 -2.18
CA LEU A 14 7.90 -4.79 -3.48
C LEU A 14 8.48 -3.38 -3.33
N PRO A 15 9.28 -2.89 -4.29
CA PRO A 15 9.75 -1.50 -4.28
C PRO A 15 8.58 -0.52 -4.47
N PRO A 16 8.65 0.71 -3.94
CA PRO A 16 7.59 1.70 -4.12
C PRO A 16 7.42 2.07 -5.60
N ILE A 17 6.19 2.30 -6.04
CA ILE A 17 5.88 2.93 -7.33
C ILE A 17 5.45 4.36 -7.04
N ILE A 18 6.39 5.30 -7.13
CA ILE A 18 6.19 6.71 -6.79
C ILE A 18 7.07 7.56 -7.72
N ASP A 19 6.59 8.73 -8.10
CA ASP A 19 7.38 9.75 -8.79
C ASP A 19 7.26 11.13 -8.11
N ALA A 20 7.95 12.14 -8.65
CA ALA A 20 7.95 13.50 -8.13
C ALA A 20 6.59 14.23 -8.26
N SER A 21 5.62 13.68 -9.01
CA SER A 21 4.28 14.24 -9.16
C SER A 21 3.28 13.66 -8.15
N SER A 22 3.66 12.55 -7.51
CA SER A 22 2.81 11.84 -6.57
C SER A 22 2.51 12.71 -5.35
N ARG A 23 1.21 12.90 -5.07
CA ARG A 23 0.70 13.61 -3.88
C ARG A 23 -0.04 12.70 -2.92
N THR A 24 -0.56 11.59 -3.44
CA THR A 24 -1.26 10.57 -2.69
C THR A 24 -0.44 9.29 -2.66
N LEU A 25 -0.25 8.72 -1.48
CA LEU A 25 0.34 7.39 -1.31
C LEU A 25 -0.72 6.41 -0.81
N ILE A 26 -0.96 5.34 -1.58
CA ILE A 26 -1.81 4.23 -1.14
C ILE A 26 -0.93 3.13 -0.55
N LEU A 27 -1.23 2.74 0.68
CA LEU A 27 -0.48 1.73 1.43
C LEU A 27 -1.30 0.47 1.65
N GLY A 28 -0.84 -0.64 1.07
CA GLY A 28 -1.25 -1.98 1.52
C GLY A 28 -0.50 -2.41 2.78
N SER A 29 -0.84 -3.59 3.31
CA SER A 29 -0.15 -4.18 4.46
C SER A 29 1.16 -4.86 4.04
N MET A 30 1.03 -5.90 3.22
CA MET A 30 2.10 -6.72 2.64
C MET A 30 1.56 -7.35 1.36
N PRO A 31 2.30 -7.35 0.23
CA PRO A 31 1.80 -7.91 -1.02
C PRO A 31 1.39 -9.37 -0.83
N GLY A 32 0.24 -9.76 -1.39
CA GLY A 32 -0.24 -11.15 -1.36
C GLY A 32 0.65 -12.08 -2.20
N GLU A 33 0.47 -13.39 -2.07
CA GLU A 33 1.29 -14.40 -2.77
C GLU A 33 1.31 -14.20 -4.30
N VAL A 34 0.14 -13.93 -4.90
CA VAL A 34 0.06 -13.67 -6.36
C VAL A 34 0.80 -12.39 -6.74
N SER A 35 0.75 -11.35 -5.90
CA SER A 35 1.48 -10.11 -6.13
C SER A 35 3.00 -10.31 -6.04
N LEU A 36 3.46 -11.09 -5.07
CA LEU A 36 4.87 -11.45 -4.93
C LEU A 36 5.35 -12.30 -6.10
N ASN A 37 4.59 -13.33 -6.49
CA ASN A 37 4.98 -14.20 -7.60
C ASN A 37 5.06 -13.46 -8.94
N LYS A 38 4.18 -12.48 -9.16
CA LYS A 38 4.19 -11.65 -10.37
C LYS A 38 5.12 -10.44 -10.31
N GLN A 39 5.58 -10.07 -9.12
CA GLN A 39 6.20 -8.77 -8.85
C GLN A 39 5.29 -7.60 -9.25
N GLU A 40 3.99 -7.73 -8.96
CA GLU A 40 2.96 -6.75 -9.30
C GLU A 40 2.09 -6.39 -8.09
N TYR A 41 1.99 -5.09 -7.79
CA TYR A 41 0.98 -4.58 -6.88
C TYR A 41 -0.42 -4.98 -7.34
N TYR A 42 -1.18 -5.57 -6.41
CA TYR A 42 -2.57 -5.99 -6.62
C TYR A 42 -2.79 -6.94 -7.82
N GLY A 43 -1.78 -7.74 -8.18
CA GLY A 43 -1.79 -8.65 -9.34
C GLY A 43 -2.76 -9.83 -9.28
N HIS A 44 -3.49 -10.03 -8.18
CA HIS A 44 -4.54 -11.05 -8.09
C HIS A 44 -5.77 -10.64 -8.92
N PRO A 45 -6.27 -11.45 -9.87
CA PRO A 45 -7.33 -11.04 -10.82
C PRO A 45 -8.64 -10.58 -10.17
N ARG A 46 -8.97 -11.11 -8.99
CA ARG A 46 -10.15 -10.69 -8.20
C ARG A 46 -9.90 -9.50 -7.27
N ASN A 47 -8.71 -8.90 -7.29
CA ASN A 47 -8.44 -7.70 -6.50
C ASN A 47 -9.10 -6.50 -7.19
N HIS A 48 -9.87 -5.72 -6.42
CA HIS A 48 -10.64 -4.60 -6.96
C HIS A 48 -9.81 -3.32 -7.11
N PHE A 49 -8.51 -3.32 -6.77
CA PHE A 49 -7.69 -2.10 -6.78
C PHE A 49 -7.72 -1.36 -8.14
N TRP A 50 -7.32 -2.05 -9.21
CA TRP A 50 -7.28 -1.46 -10.55
C TRP A 50 -8.68 -1.05 -11.04
N PRO A 51 -9.73 -1.92 -10.93
CA PRO A 51 -11.10 -1.49 -11.19
C PRO A 51 -11.55 -0.24 -10.41
N LEU A 52 -11.14 -0.08 -9.15
CA LEU A 52 -11.50 1.09 -8.33
C LEU A 52 -10.85 2.37 -8.85
N LEU A 53 -9.55 2.36 -9.15
CA LEU A 53 -8.89 3.55 -9.70
C LEU A 53 -9.51 3.99 -11.05
N TYR A 54 -9.76 3.03 -11.95
CA TYR A 54 -10.37 3.32 -13.25
C TYR A 54 -11.84 3.74 -13.13
N ALA A 55 -12.57 3.29 -12.10
CA ALA A 55 -13.92 3.78 -11.84
C ALA A 55 -13.94 5.24 -11.34
N ILE A 56 -12.84 5.74 -10.78
CA ILE A 56 -12.72 7.13 -10.30
C ILE A 56 -12.28 8.05 -11.44
N TRP A 57 -11.23 7.68 -12.17
CA TRP A 57 -10.59 8.57 -13.16
C TRP A 57 -10.59 8.05 -14.60
N GLY A 58 -11.01 6.81 -14.83
CA GLY A 58 -10.94 6.15 -16.14
C GLY A 58 -12.07 6.53 -17.10
N GLU A 59 -13.04 7.35 -16.69
CA GLU A 59 -14.15 7.82 -17.52
C GLU A 59 -14.94 6.69 -18.21
N GLY A 60 -15.11 5.56 -17.51
CA GLY A 60 -15.81 4.38 -18.02
C GLY A 60 -14.93 3.40 -18.81
N ARG A 61 -13.64 3.69 -18.98
CA ARG A 61 -12.68 2.72 -19.54
C ARG A 61 -12.34 1.62 -18.54
N PRO A 62 -12.18 0.36 -18.99
CA PRO A 62 -11.69 -0.71 -18.13
C PRO A 62 -10.19 -0.52 -17.82
N PRO A 63 -9.66 -1.16 -16.74
CA PRO A 63 -8.24 -1.18 -16.48
C PRO A 63 -7.42 -1.73 -17.65
N GLU A 64 -6.27 -1.13 -17.90
CA GLU A 64 -5.35 -1.61 -18.93
C GLU A 64 -4.88 -3.05 -18.67
N THR A 65 -4.61 -3.77 -19.77
CA THR A 65 -4.19 -5.17 -19.69
C THR A 65 -2.74 -5.32 -19.25
N ALA A 66 -1.86 -4.44 -19.72
CA ALA A 66 -0.46 -4.42 -19.33
C ALA A 66 -0.30 -3.79 -17.94
N TYR A 67 0.51 -4.41 -17.09
CA TYR A 67 0.73 -3.90 -15.74
C TYR A 67 1.36 -2.50 -15.73
N ARG A 68 2.31 -2.26 -16.64
CA ARG A 68 3.00 -0.97 -16.75
C ARG A 68 2.03 0.17 -17.05
N ASP A 69 1.12 -0.02 -18.00
CA ASP A 69 0.13 1.01 -18.36
C ASP A 69 -0.83 1.31 -17.19
N ARG A 70 -1.11 0.32 -16.32
CA ARG A 70 -1.85 0.56 -15.08
C ARG A 70 -1.06 1.37 -14.05
N LEU A 71 0.26 1.17 -13.98
CA LEU A 71 1.14 1.99 -13.12
C LEU A 71 1.20 3.43 -13.63
N ASP A 72 1.43 3.60 -14.93
CA ASP A 72 1.50 4.91 -15.58
C ASP A 72 0.19 5.68 -15.36
N PHE A 73 -0.96 5.01 -15.53
CA PHE A 73 -2.27 5.60 -15.20
C PHE A 73 -2.39 6.04 -13.74
N ALA A 74 -1.91 5.26 -12.77
CA ALA A 74 -1.96 5.65 -11.35
C ALA A 74 -1.07 6.87 -11.07
N LEU A 75 0.14 6.89 -11.63
CA LEU A 75 1.08 8.01 -11.49
C LEU A 75 0.56 9.28 -12.15
N GLU A 76 -0.10 9.19 -13.32
CA GLU A 76 -0.78 10.31 -13.98
C GLU A 76 -1.85 10.97 -13.09
N GLN A 77 -2.49 10.20 -12.20
CA GLN A 77 -3.45 10.72 -11.20
C GLN A 77 -2.76 11.19 -9.90
N GLY A 78 -1.42 11.23 -9.86
CA GLY A 78 -0.64 11.58 -8.68
C GLY A 78 -0.71 10.54 -7.56
N VAL A 79 -1.01 9.27 -7.89
CA VAL A 79 -1.14 8.16 -6.94
C VAL A 79 0.09 7.27 -6.97
N GLY A 80 0.85 7.33 -5.89
CA GLY A 80 1.93 6.40 -5.57
C GLY A 80 1.44 5.17 -4.81
N LEU A 81 2.14 4.04 -4.97
CA LEU A 81 1.80 2.74 -4.38
C LEU A 81 2.96 2.20 -3.55
N TRP A 82 2.65 1.70 -2.35
CA TRP A 82 3.57 0.86 -1.59
C TRP A 82 2.83 -0.04 -0.59
N ASP A 83 3.59 -0.73 0.24
CA ASP A 83 3.09 -1.49 1.38
C ASP A 83 3.78 -0.99 2.67
N VAL A 84 3.12 -1.20 3.81
CA VAL A 84 3.70 -0.84 5.11
C VAL A 84 4.91 -1.70 5.44
N LEU A 85 4.88 -2.99 5.08
CA LEU A 85 5.92 -3.94 5.42
C LEU A 85 6.94 -4.12 4.29
N ALA A 86 8.21 -4.00 4.64
CA ALA A 86 9.35 -4.40 3.81
C ALA A 86 9.52 -5.92 3.81
N GLY A 87 9.14 -6.58 4.90
CA GLY A 87 9.21 -8.03 4.99
C GLY A 87 8.50 -8.59 6.22
N CYS A 88 8.17 -9.87 6.16
CA CYS A 88 7.56 -10.60 7.26
C CYS A 88 7.69 -12.12 7.08
N GLU A 89 7.30 -12.86 8.11
CA GLU A 89 6.94 -14.26 7.98
C GLU A 89 5.42 -14.35 7.84
N ARG A 90 4.91 -15.03 6.82
CA ARG A 90 3.47 -15.23 6.63
C ARG A 90 3.22 -16.50 5.84
N GLU A 91 2.33 -17.34 6.35
CA GLU A 91 1.76 -18.45 5.57
C GLU A 91 0.54 -17.94 4.79
N GLY A 92 0.48 -18.24 3.49
CA GLY A 92 -0.56 -17.72 2.61
C GLY A 92 -0.56 -16.18 2.46
N SER A 93 -1.75 -15.60 2.32
CA SER A 93 -1.93 -14.18 1.97
C SER A 93 -2.75 -13.37 2.98
N LEU A 94 -3.17 -13.95 4.11
CA LEU A 94 -4.01 -13.25 5.08
C LEU A 94 -3.15 -12.43 6.07
N ASP A 95 -3.57 -11.20 6.33
CA ASP A 95 -2.86 -10.32 7.28
C ASP A 95 -2.82 -10.89 8.70
N ALA A 96 -3.81 -11.71 9.08
CA ALA A 96 -3.89 -12.36 10.39
C ALA A 96 -2.70 -13.31 10.66
N ASP A 97 -2.07 -13.81 9.60
CA ASP A 97 -0.99 -14.78 9.65
C ASP A 97 0.40 -14.12 9.60
N ILE A 98 0.47 -12.78 9.55
CA ILE A 98 1.73 -12.03 9.59
C ILE A 98 2.42 -12.20 10.95
N ARG A 99 3.70 -12.56 10.90
CA ARG A 99 4.64 -12.68 12.02
C ARG A 99 5.95 -11.95 11.70
N LYS A 100 6.69 -11.58 12.74
CA LYS A 100 7.95 -10.81 12.68
C LYS A 100 7.93 -9.66 11.64
N PRO A 101 6.92 -8.75 11.69
CA PRO A 101 6.77 -7.69 10.70
C PRO A 101 7.92 -6.70 10.76
N GLU A 102 8.42 -6.31 9.59
CA GLU A 102 9.42 -5.28 9.41
C GLU A 102 8.85 -4.22 8.48
N ALA A 103 8.78 -2.98 8.97
CA ALA A 103 8.26 -1.87 8.18
C ALA A 103 9.30 -1.33 7.20
N ASN A 104 8.80 -0.86 6.06
CA ASN A 104 9.55 -0.05 5.11
C ASN A 104 10.08 1.25 5.74
N ASP A 105 11.11 1.82 5.13
CA ASP A 105 11.71 3.09 5.57
C ASP A 105 10.93 4.29 5.04
N PHE A 106 9.84 4.63 5.73
CA PHE A 106 9.03 5.81 5.41
C PHE A 106 9.76 7.13 5.67
N ILE A 107 10.78 7.12 6.51
CA ILE A 107 11.58 8.30 6.80
C ILE A 107 12.40 8.68 5.55
N LEU A 108 13.02 7.68 4.91
CA LEU A 108 13.73 7.86 3.65
C LEU A 108 12.75 8.24 2.53
N LEU A 109 11.63 7.53 2.41
CA LEU A 109 10.64 7.77 1.38
C LEU A 109 10.10 9.20 1.39
N LEU A 110 9.64 9.69 2.55
CA LEU A 110 9.03 11.02 2.65
C LEU A 110 10.05 12.15 2.49
N ASN A 111 11.34 11.88 2.71
CA ASN A 111 12.41 12.81 2.39
C ASN A 111 12.68 12.87 0.88
N GLU A 112 12.60 11.74 0.19
CA GLU A 112 12.80 11.64 -1.26
C GLU A 112 11.60 12.19 -2.05
N TYR A 113 10.39 11.99 -1.54
CA TYR A 113 9.13 12.43 -2.14
C TYR A 113 8.37 13.39 -1.21
N PRO A 114 8.85 14.64 -1.04
CA PRO A 114 8.24 15.61 -0.14
C PRO A 114 6.88 16.15 -0.63
N THR A 115 6.46 15.80 -1.85
CA THR A 115 5.16 16.15 -2.43
C THR A 115 4.00 15.31 -1.90
N ILE A 116 4.29 14.23 -1.15
CA ILE A 116 3.26 13.41 -0.54
C ILE A 116 2.54 14.20 0.57
N GLU A 117 1.25 14.41 0.37
CA GLU A 117 0.36 15.19 1.25
C GLU A 117 -0.75 14.32 1.85
N ARG A 118 -1.02 13.16 1.25
CA ARG A 118 -2.11 12.27 1.66
C ARG A 118 -1.65 10.82 1.66
N VAL A 119 -1.98 10.09 2.72
CA VAL A 119 -1.76 8.65 2.84
C VAL A 119 -3.11 7.96 3.02
N PHE A 120 -3.44 7.04 2.12
CA PHE A 120 -4.61 6.20 2.23
C PHE A 120 -4.21 4.76 2.54
N PHE A 121 -4.71 4.21 3.64
CA PHE A 121 -4.51 2.81 3.97
C PHE A 121 -5.53 1.95 3.22
N ASN A 122 -5.06 1.00 2.40
CA ASN A 122 -5.88 0.01 1.75
C ASN A 122 -6.26 -1.11 2.74
N GLY A 123 -7.17 -0.77 3.66
CA GLY A 123 -7.66 -1.65 4.71
C GLY A 123 -7.06 -1.36 6.10
N LYS A 124 -7.83 -1.71 7.13
CA LYS A 124 -7.48 -1.50 8.54
C LYS A 124 -6.18 -2.17 8.98
N ALA A 125 -5.78 -3.28 8.35
CA ALA A 125 -4.55 -3.98 8.68
C ALA A 125 -3.32 -3.11 8.36
N ALA A 126 -3.31 -2.47 7.19
CA ALA A 126 -2.25 -1.53 6.80
C ALA A 126 -2.18 -0.36 7.79
N GLU A 127 -3.31 0.25 8.13
CA GLU A 127 -3.37 1.33 9.13
C GLU A 127 -2.77 0.89 10.49
N GLN A 128 -3.20 -0.27 11.01
CA GLN A 128 -2.72 -0.78 12.30
C GLN A 128 -1.22 -1.06 12.28
N LEU A 129 -0.70 -1.66 11.21
CA LEU A 129 0.72 -1.90 11.03
C LEU A 129 1.50 -0.58 10.97
N TYR A 130 1.01 0.40 10.23
CA TYR A 130 1.66 1.71 10.10
C TYR A 130 1.74 2.42 11.46
N ARG A 131 0.61 2.49 12.17
CA ARG A 131 0.55 3.10 13.52
C ARG A 131 1.47 2.42 14.52
N LYS A 132 1.68 1.11 14.40
CA LYS A 132 2.52 0.33 15.31
C LYS A 132 4.01 0.39 14.95
N GLN A 133 4.34 0.29 13.65
CA GLN A 133 5.72 0.05 13.18
C GLN A 133 6.41 1.31 12.64
N VAL A 134 5.63 2.25 12.11
CA VAL A 134 6.14 3.42 11.36
C VAL A 134 5.98 4.70 12.18
N LEU A 135 4.75 5.01 12.60
CA LEU A 135 4.42 6.28 13.24
C LEU A 135 5.31 6.63 14.45
N PRO A 136 5.65 5.68 15.37
CA PRO A 136 6.54 6.01 16.49
C PRO A 136 7.96 6.42 16.07
N LYS A 137 8.45 5.94 14.92
CA LYS A 137 9.77 6.30 14.39
C LYS A 137 9.76 7.69 13.76
N LEU A 138 8.68 8.02 13.03
CA LEU A 138 8.48 9.35 12.45
C LEU A 138 8.41 10.43 13.55
N LEU A 139 7.57 10.22 14.57
CA LEU A 139 7.39 11.17 15.67
C LEU A 139 8.66 11.38 16.52
N LYS A 140 9.51 10.36 16.67
CA LYS A 140 10.79 10.52 17.36
C LYS A 140 11.74 11.43 16.58
N ARG A 141 11.79 11.29 15.24
CA ARG A 141 12.69 12.06 14.38
C ARG A 141 12.31 13.54 14.27
N GLU A 142 11.01 13.85 14.31
CA GLU A 142 10.50 15.24 14.32
C GLU A 142 11.00 16.07 15.51
N ASN A 143 11.29 15.43 16.63
CA ASN A 143 11.81 16.11 17.82
C ASN A 143 13.32 16.39 17.73
N ASP A 144 14.07 15.64 16.91
CA ASP A 144 15.54 15.74 16.81
C ASP A 144 16.03 16.54 15.58
N THR A 145 15.19 16.70 14.55
CA THR A 145 15.54 17.39 13.30
C THR A 145 14.32 18.07 12.67
N ASN A 146 14.51 19.06 11.79
CA ASN A 146 13.44 19.65 10.96
C ASN A 146 12.81 18.65 9.95
N ILE A 147 13.02 17.34 10.13
CA ILE A 147 12.52 16.30 9.23
C ILE A 147 11.13 15.89 9.73
N GLY A 148 10.12 16.04 8.86
CA GLY A 148 8.70 15.97 9.23
C GLY A 148 8.10 17.32 9.65
N ARG A 149 8.93 18.36 9.88
CA ARG A 149 8.45 19.75 10.00
C ARG A 149 8.08 20.30 8.62
N GLY A 150 6.95 19.88 8.06
CA GLY A 150 6.44 20.52 6.86
C GLY A 150 5.37 19.78 6.08
N THR A 151 5.21 18.47 6.27
CA THR A 151 4.19 17.71 5.54
C THR A 151 3.00 17.51 6.46
N ASN A 152 1.97 18.34 6.32
CA ASN A 152 0.67 18.13 6.96
C ASN A 152 -0.01 16.92 6.29
N ILE A 153 0.60 15.74 6.41
CA ILE A 153 0.13 14.52 5.77
C ILE A 153 -1.19 14.15 6.43
N THR A 154 -2.23 14.10 5.63
CA THR A 154 -3.52 13.59 6.05
C THR A 154 -3.56 12.07 5.88
N TYR A 155 -4.21 11.40 6.82
CA TYR A 155 -4.31 9.94 6.83
C TYR A 155 -5.78 9.54 6.83
N ASP A 156 -6.17 8.65 5.92
CA ASP A 156 -7.50 8.02 5.92
C ASP A 156 -7.38 6.53 5.59
N THR A 157 -8.41 5.75 5.95
CA THR A 157 -8.45 4.31 5.75
C THR A 157 -9.60 3.94 4.82
N LEU A 158 -9.26 3.29 3.71
CA LEU A 158 -10.21 2.76 2.74
C LEU A 158 -10.59 1.31 3.07
N PRO A 159 -11.75 0.82 2.60
CA PRO A 159 -12.04 -0.60 2.62
C PRO A 159 -11.03 -1.34 1.75
N SER A 160 -10.59 -2.52 2.21
CA SER A 160 -9.58 -3.29 1.47
C SER A 160 -10.05 -3.64 0.06
N SER A 161 -9.19 -3.44 -0.93
CA SER A 161 -9.44 -3.83 -2.31
C SER A 161 -9.40 -5.36 -2.52
N SER A 162 -8.85 -6.10 -1.57
CA SER A 162 -8.77 -7.57 -1.58
C SER A 162 -10.14 -8.24 -1.69
N PRO A 163 -10.23 -9.42 -2.35
CA PRO A 163 -11.46 -10.23 -2.39
C PRO A 163 -11.77 -10.92 -1.05
N ALA A 164 -10.85 -10.90 -0.07
CA ALA A 164 -11.02 -11.60 1.21
C ALA A 164 -12.20 -11.09 2.05
N ARG A 165 -12.69 -9.87 1.77
CA ARG A 165 -13.92 -9.34 2.37
C ARG A 165 -15.07 -9.41 1.37
N ALA A 166 -16.22 -9.92 1.80
CA ALA A 166 -17.46 -10.00 1.03
C ALA A 166 -18.10 -8.62 0.82
N MET A 167 -17.39 -7.73 0.13
CA MET A 167 -17.82 -6.37 -0.17
C MET A 167 -17.71 -6.15 -1.67
N SER A 168 -18.79 -5.66 -2.28
CA SER A 168 -18.84 -5.48 -3.73
C SER A 168 -17.88 -4.37 -4.19
N LEU A 169 -17.56 -4.35 -5.48
CA LEU A 169 -16.82 -3.24 -6.07
C LEU A 169 -17.54 -1.90 -5.84
N GLN A 170 -18.86 -1.88 -6.00
CA GLN A 170 -19.68 -0.69 -5.88
C GLN A 170 -19.67 -0.13 -4.45
N ASP A 171 -19.77 -1.01 -3.44
CA ASP A 171 -19.71 -0.59 -2.04
C ASP A 171 -18.33 -0.04 -1.68
N LYS A 172 -17.26 -0.66 -2.18
CA LYS A 172 -15.89 -0.13 -2.02
C LYS A 172 -15.76 1.25 -2.66
N LEU A 173 -16.32 1.44 -3.85
CA LEU A 173 -16.20 2.67 -4.60
C LEU A 173 -16.74 3.90 -3.85
N VAL A 174 -17.74 3.73 -2.98
CA VAL A 174 -18.30 4.83 -2.16
C VAL A 174 -17.20 5.51 -1.34
N ASP A 175 -16.39 4.74 -0.62
CA ASP A 175 -15.28 5.27 0.18
C ASP A 175 -14.06 5.63 -0.67
N TRP A 176 -13.78 4.84 -1.71
CA TRP A 176 -12.60 5.07 -2.56
C TRP A 176 -12.67 6.37 -3.37
N ARG A 177 -13.87 6.93 -3.60
CA ARG A 177 -14.05 8.24 -4.25
C ARG A 177 -13.35 9.39 -3.52
N LYS A 178 -13.07 9.26 -2.22
CA LYS A 178 -12.27 10.22 -1.44
C LYS A 178 -10.90 10.52 -2.05
N LEU A 179 -10.35 9.60 -2.84
CA LEU A 179 -9.09 9.83 -3.56
C LEU A 179 -9.18 11.01 -4.54
N GLY A 180 -10.35 11.23 -5.14
CA GLY A 180 -10.62 12.29 -6.11
C GLY A 180 -10.96 13.65 -5.50
N ASP A 181 -11.12 13.74 -4.17
CA ASP A 181 -11.55 14.97 -3.48
C ASP A 181 -10.39 15.98 -3.23
N ALA A 182 -9.35 15.96 -4.08
CA ALA A 182 -8.18 16.87 -3.99
C ALA A 182 -8.27 18.07 -4.92
#